data_AF-G0P1Y3-F1
#
_entry.id   AF-G0P1Y3-F1
#
_cell.length_a   1.000
_cell.length_b   1.000
_cell.length_c   1.000
_cell.angle_alpha   90.00
_cell.angle_beta   90.00
_cell.angle_gamma   90.00
#
_symmetry.space_group_name_H-M   'P 1'
#
loop_
_entity.id
_entity.type
_entity.pdbx_description
1 polymer ?
#
loop_
_entity_poly.entity_id
_entity_poly.type
_entity_poly.pdbx_seq_one_letter_code
_entity_poly.pdbx_strand_id
1 'polypeptide(L)'
;MVTFYGQPLNFTTVYKQSLSLTACISYCYTTVSCVAIYNIENSEDCMVFEFGTISTLEQLDGSEGKVMGVKMISNNSTSCPAEANGNSMEVTRRR
;
A
#
# COMPACT_ATOMS: atom_id res chain seq x y z
N MET A 1 -2.37 -8.51 4.22
CA MET A 1 -2.50 -7.17 3.64
C MET A 1 -3.60 -6.47 4.41
N VAL A 2 -3.31 -5.28 4.89
CA VAL A 2 -4.28 -4.40 5.55
C VAL A 2 -4.68 -3.36 4.52
N THR A 3 -5.99 -3.20 4.31
CA THR A 3 -6.55 -2.18 3.42
C THR A 3 -7.15 -1.04 4.22
N PHE A 4 -6.98 0.19 3.73
CA PHE A 4 -7.54 1.38 4.35
C PHE A 4 -7.71 2.49 3.32
N TYR A 5 -8.56 3.47 3.63
CA TYR A 5 -8.71 4.66 2.80
C TYR A 5 -7.49 5.57 2.93
N GLY A 6 -6.82 5.83 1.81
CA GLY A 6 -5.55 6.53 1.81
C GLY A 6 -4.94 6.71 0.42
N GLN A 7 -3.82 7.41 0.37
CA GLN A 7 -3.04 7.61 -0.85
C GLN A 7 -1.53 7.65 -0.56
N PRO A 8 -0.68 7.32 -1.55
CA PRO A 8 0.76 7.50 -1.43
C PRO A 8 1.12 8.99 -1.56
N LEU A 9 2.04 9.50 -0.73
CA LEU A 9 2.52 10.89 -0.83
C LEU A 9 3.90 10.97 -1.50
N ASN A 10 4.85 10.18 -1.00
CA ASN A 10 6.23 10.17 -1.49
C ASN A 10 6.54 8.80 -2.07
N PHE A 11 6.59 8.75 -3.41
CA PHE A 11 6.91 7.54 -4.15
C PHE A 11 7.73 7.85 -5.41
N THR A 12 8.46 6.87 -5.90
CA THR A 12 9.29 6.98 -7.09
C THR A 12 8.69 6.18 -8.24
N THR A 13 9.18 4.96 -8.45
CA THR A 13 8.75 4.08 -9.54
C THR A 13 7.51 3.29 -9.12
N VAL A 14 6.51 3.31 -9.98
CA VAL A 14 5.25 2.58 -9.78
C VAL A 14 4.96 1.74 -11.00
N TYR A 15 4.59 0.49 -10.78
CA TYR A 15 4.06 -0.37 -11.83
C TYR A 15 2.54 -0.24 -11.85
N LYS A 16 1.98 0.19 -12.98
CA LYS A 16 0.53 0.22 -13.18
C LYS A 16 0.06 -1.08 -13.80
N GLN A 17 -0.99 -1.65 -13.24
CA GLN A 17 -1.69 -2.83 -13.73
C GLN A 17 -3.17 -2.50 -13.92
N SER A 18 -3.77 -3.02 -15.00
CA SER A 18 -5.21 -2.91 -15.24
C SER A 18 -5.94 -4.04 -14.50
N LEU A 19 -6.11 -3.89 -13.19
CA LEU A 19 -6.71 -4.87 -12.29
C LEU A 19 -7.66 -4.17 -11.31
N SER A 20 -8.83 -4.77 -11.07
CA SER A 20 -9.71 -4.34 -9.97
C SER A 20 -9.01 -4.46 -8.61
N LEU A 21 -9.48 -3.74 -7.60
CA LEU A 21 -8.91 -3.77 -6.24
C LEU A 21 -8.66 -5.20 -5.74
N THR A 22 -9.65 -6.09 -5.81
CA THR A 22 -9.53 -7.48 -5.34
C THR A 22 -8.49 -8.27 -6.13
N ALA A 23 -8.44 -8.11 -7.45
CA ALA A 23 -7.46 -8.77 -8.30
C ALA A 23 -6.05 -8.23 -8.04
N CYS A 24 -5.92 -6.93 -7.79
CA CYS A 24 -4.64 -6.31 -7.49
C CYS A 24 -4.09 -6.70 -6.11
N ILE A 25 -4.97 -6.79 -5.10
CA ILE A 25 -4.61 -7.35 -3.79
C ILE A 25 -4.06 -8.77 -3.98
N SER A 26 -4.78 -9.61 -4.72
CA SER A 26 -4.38 -11.00 -4.97
C SER A 26 -3.04 -11.08 -5.69
N TYR A 27 -2.84 -10.24 -6.72
CA TYR A 27 -1.56 -10.12 -7.43
C TYR A 27 -0.42 -9.75 -6.49
N CYS A 28 -0.61 -8.73 -5.64
CA CYS A 28 0.42 -8.29 -4.69
C CYS A 28 0.75 -9.37 -3.64
N TYR A 29 -0.22 -10.20 -3.26
CA TYR A 29 0.04 -11.33 -2.38
C TYR A 29 0.98 -12.35 -3.02
N THR A 30 0.74 -12.71 -4.28
CA THR A 30 1.55 -13.69 -5.03
C THR A 30 2.90 -13.15 -5.49
N THR A 31 3.02 -11.83 -5.66
CA THR A 31 4.25 -11.17 -6.07
C THR A 31 5.13 -10.88 -4.86
N VAL A 32 6.33 -11.48 -4.82
CA VAL A 32 7.25 -11.36 -3.67
C VAL A 32 7.74 -9.93 -3.47
N SER A 33 8.02 -9.20 -4.55
CA SER A 33 8.51 -7.81 -4.48
C SER A 33 7.45 -6.80 -4.08
N CYS A 34 6.16 -7.14 -4.15
CA CYS A 34 5.08 -6.21 -3.85
C CYS A 34 4.92 -5.99 -2.34
N VAL A 35 4.97 -4.73 -1.92
CA VAL A 35 4.83 -4.31 -0.51
C VAL A 35 3.56 -3.49 -0.27
N ALA A 36 3.07 -2.78 -1.30
CA ALA A 36 1.82 -2.03 -1.20
C ALA A 36 1.14 -1.90 -2.57
N ILE A 37 -0.14 -1.58 -2.53
CA ILE A 37 -0.94 -1.20 -3.69
C ILE A 37 -1.73 0.08 -3.42
N TYR A 38 -2.09 0.78 -4.49
CA TYR A 38 -3.03 1.89 -4.49
C TYR A 38 -4.04 1.72 -5.63
N ASN A 39 -5.30 1.98 -5.35
CA ASN A 39 -6.37 1.93 -6.33
C ASN A 39 -7.44 2.98 -5.98
N ILE A 40 -8.10 3.50 -7.02
CA ILE A 40 -9.30 4.34 -6.86
C ILE A 40 -10.51 3.42 -6.98
N GLU A 41 -11.46 3.52 -6.05
CA GLU A 41 -12.69 2.71 -6.07
C GLU A 41 -13.37 2.79 -7.44
N ASN A 42 -13.83 1.64 -7.92
CA ASN A 42 -14.43 1.47 -9.25
C ASN A 42 -13.48 1.74 -10.44
N SER A 43 -12.17 1.92 -10.21
CA SER A 43 -11.15 1.95 -11.25
C SER A 43 -10.45 0.60 -11.39
N GLU A 44 -10.07 0.27 -12.62
CA GLU A 44 -9.16 -0.85 -12.90
C GLU A 44 -7.69 -0.42 -12.84
N ASP A 45 -7.39 0.86 -12.58
CA ASP A 45 -6.01 1.33 -12.41
C ASP A 45 -5.49 0.93 -11.04
N CYS A 46 -4.65 -0.09 -11.00
CA CYS A 46 -3.93 -0.46 -9.79
C CYS A 46 -2.45 -0.11 -9.89
N MET A 47 -1.99 0.66 -8.92
CA MET A 47 -0.58 0.98 -8.72
C MET A 47 0.01 -0.02 -7.74
N VAL A 48 1.11 -0.66 -8.14
CA VAL A 48 1.84 -1.66 -7.35
C VAL A 48 3.18 -1.04 -6.95
N PHE A 49 3.48 -1.12 -5.65
CA PHE A 49 4.71 -0.60 -5.06
C PHE A 49 5.58 -1.74 -4.57
N GLU A 50 6.88 -1.58 -4.78
CA GLU A 50 7.92 -2.49 -4.32
C GLU A 50 8.70 -1.86 -3.15
N PHE A 51 9.56 -2.67 -2.52
CA PHE A 51 10.39 -2.19 -1.43
C PHE A 51 11.24 -0.99 -1.88
N GLY A 52 11.23 0.09 -1.09
CA GLY A 52 11.99 1.30 -1.36
C GLY A 52 11.37 2.25 -2.39
N THR A 53 10.23 1.91 -3.02
CA THR A 53 9.56 2.81 -3.97
C THR A 53 8.50 3.71 -3.34
N ILE A 54 8.19 3.50 -2.05
CA ILE A 54 7.21 4.26 -1.28
C ILE A 54 7.68 4.45 0.16
N SER A 55 7.54 5.67 0.70
CA SER A 55 7.99 6.01 2.06
C SER A 55 6.91 6.60 2.95
N THR A 56 5.94 7.32 2.38
CA THR A 56 4.91 8.02 3.16
C THR A 56 3.52 7.76 2.59
N LEU A 57 2.60 7.44 3.48
CA LEU A 57 1.18 7.22 3.20
C LEU A 57 0.35 8.27 3.93
N GLU A 58 -0.70 8.74 3.27
CA GLU A 58 -1.72 9.59 3.91
C GLU A 58 -2.98 8.77 4.14
N GLN A 59 -3.49 8.80 5.36
CA GLN A 59 -4.82 8.25 5.66
C GLN A 59 -5.88 9.29 5.31
N LEU A 60 -6.90 8.85 4.57
CA LEU A 60 -7.99 9.67 4.08
C LEU A 60 -9.34 9.18 4.61
N ASP A 61 -10.37 10.00 4.41
CA ASP A 61 -11.76 9.60 4.67
C ASP A 61 -12.28 8.67 3.56
N GLY A 62 -13.24 7.81 3.89
CA GLY A 62 -13.85 6.90 2.94
C GLY A 62 -14.55 7.59 1.77
N SER A 63 -15.02 8.83 1.96
CA SER A 63 -15.65 9.63 0.91
C SER A 63 -14.72 9.98 -0.27
N GLU A 64 -13.39 9.86 -0.11
CA GLU A 64 -12.45 10.09 -1.20
C GLU A 64 -12.33 8.91 -2.17
N GLY A 65 -12.83 7.71 -1.81
CA GLY A 65 -12.79 6.53 -2.68
C GLY A 65 -11.39 6.09 -3.08
N LYS A 66 -10.36 6.43 -2.29
CA LYS A 66 -8.95 6.09 -2.55
C LYS A 66 -8.51 5.02 -1.58
N VAL A 67 -8.04 3.88 -2.07
CA VAL A 67 -7.73 2.71 -1.25
C VAL A 67 -6.25 2.36 -1.35
N MET A 68 -5.63 2.23 -0.18
CA MET A 68 -4.29 1.65 -0.02
C MET A 68 -4.44 0.21 0.48
N GLY A 69 -3.58 -0.68 -0.02
CA GLY A 69 -3.39 -2.02 0.53
C GLY A 69 -1.93 -2.25 0.86
N VAL A 70 -1.59 -2.46 2.13
CA VAL A 70 -0.20 -2.66 2.57
C VAL A 70 0.02 -4.10 3.00
N LYS A 71 1.01 -4.76 2.40
CA LYS A 71 1.36 -6.14 2.70
C LYS A 71 2.11 -6.18 4.03
N MET A 72 1.43 -6.66 5.07
CA MET A 72 2.09 -7.02 6.33
C MET A 72 2.97 -8.24 6.07
N ILE A 73 4.28 -8.10 6.26
CA ILE A 73 5.19 -9.25 6.21
C ILE A 73 4.92 -10.07 7.47
N SER A 74 4.35 -11.27 7.31
CA SER A 74 4.14 -12.16 8.45
C SER A 74 5.40 -12.99 8.72
N ASN A 75 5.78 -13.02 9.99
CA ASN A 75 6.27 -14.17 10.75
C ASN A 75 7.58 -14.90 10.40
N ASN A 76 8.55 -14.33 9.66
CA ASN A 76 9.93 -14.83 9.72
C ASN A 76 11.06 -13.87 9.28
N SER A 77 10.95 -12.58 9.59
CA SER A 77 12.11 -11.70 9.51
C SER A 77 12.16 -10.74 10.68
N THR A 78 13.33 -10.65 11.26
CA THR A 78 13.79 -9.81 12.37
C THR A 78 13.70 -8.30 12.09
N SER A 79 12.77 -7.85 11.22
CA SER A 79 12.85 -6.55 10.54
C SER A 79 11.56 -5.73 10.49
N CYS A 80 10.46 -6.16 11.13
CA CYS A 80 9.35 -5.25 11.41
C CYS A 80 9.23 -5.09 12.93
N PRO A 81 9.68 -3.96 13.50
CA PRO A 81 9.51 -3.72 14.92
C PRO A 81 8.02 -3.64 15.24
N ALA A 82 7.67 -4.18 16.41
CA ALA A 82 6.30 -4.20 16.92
C ALA A 82 5.75 -2.77 17.16
N GLU A 83 6.63 -1.78 17.18
CA GLU A 83 6.33 -0.37 17.31
C GLU A 83 6.49 0.31 15.94
N ALA A 84 5.60 1.27 15.63
CA ALA A 84 5.63 2.04 14.38
C ALA A 84 7.01 2.70 14.10
N ASN A 85 7.79 2.91 15.17
CA ASN A 85 9.05 3.64 15.19
C ASN A 85 10.22 2.95 14.46
N GLY A 86 10.04 1.77 13.88
CA GLY A 86 11.02 1.22 12.93
C GLY A 86 10.41 0.52 11.73
N ASN A 87 9.14 0.84 11.43
CA ASN A 87 8.62 0.62 10.10
C ASN A 87 9.06 1.81 9.24
N SER A 88 9.58 1.56 8.03
CA SER A 88 9.98 2.61 7.10
C SER A 88 8.80 3.35 6.45
N MET A 89 7.57 3.00 6.83
CA MET A 89 6.34 3.61 6.32
C MET A 89 5.70 4.46 7.41
N GLU A 90 5.63 5.76 7.18
CA GLU A 90 4.90 6.70 8.02
C GLU A 90 3.48 6.93 7.48
N VAL A 91 2.47 6.85 8.36
CA VAL A 91 1.07 7.17 8.05
C VAL A 91 0.71 8.50 8.71
N THR A 92 0.40 9.52 7.92
CA THR A 92 -0.09 10.81 8.42
C THR A 92 -1.60 10.90 8.33
N ARG A 93 -2.25 11.51 9.33
CA ARG A 93 -3.68 11.86 9.29
C ARG A 93 -3.82 13.35 9.00
N ARG A 94 -4.67 13.73 8.04
CA ARG A 94 -5.19 15.10 7.98
C ARG A 94 -6.16 15.31 9.15
N ARG A 95 -5.92 16.37 9.92
CA ARG A 95 -6.85 16.90 10.93
C ARG A 95 -7.84 17.84 10.27
#